data_AF-A0A820PPP6-F1
#
_entry.id   AF-A0A820PPP6-F1
#
_cell.length_a   1.000
_cell.length_b   1.000
_cell.length_c   1.000
_cell.angle_alpha   90.00
_cell.angle_beta   90.00
_cell.angle_gamma   90.00
#
_symmetry.space_group_name_H-M   'P 1'
#
loop_
_entity.id
_entity.type
_entity.pdbx_description
1 polymer ?
#
loop_
_entity_poly.entity_id
_entity_poly.type
_entity_poly.pdbx_seq_one_letter_code
_entity_poly.pdbx_strand_id
1 'polypeptide(L)'
;MTAKEDLVEPIMGNGQQTTSDTNDQQQTPPDYQTSIKIENEDDDTQDEKAYDENGEPKFPNDDLLKLEEQVNRVRWIVPVLSDGELIKCLRATVCLAREKIDTKCEPCQRFIRDSIVISFTKIFCDDAVQSWKYDIYVAIYKNAMKFIELCVLKIDDDCFPLLDILSFIMNPLARYHQANNNRSCSYRPQNETEPFATIIEHRFPQRGWLVDFINRFGDLGGFDKLLTRFTSTENKLTISVVIALLKPWGLCYEYLSQSTIKKYFAPIIEFVPQYLNQLAENDFKVEAKTESKSDTLAAVIKWLRHLASRLSDCDKACRDLDELRLKMILRLLQTNSFSGKMNALNEVHKLIPSLSPIHRSTLNRSDDNEGLTPEKFIKWIEDHEILDIVLRDCLHQPQYVEKLERILRFMIKEQALSRNDLAKIWNASCGKHEAIEKNVHDLLAKLAWDFSPEQLEQLFDCFRESWTKASKKQREKLLELIRRLAEDDKEGLMANKVIIL
;
A
#
# COMPACT_ATOMS: atom_id res chain seq x y z
N MET A 1 -56.35 -66.82 9.20
CA MET A 1 -56.10 -66.71 10.65
C MET A 1 -55.68 -65.27 10.91
N THR A 2 -56.68 -64.50 11.35
CA THR A 2 -56.64 -63.40 12.34
C THR A 2 -55.29 -63.14 13.04
N ALA A 3 -54.91 -61.93 13.45
CA ALA A 3 -55.44 -60.57 13.37
C ALA A 3 -54.38 -59.63 14.01
N LYS A 4 -54.31 -58.37 13.57
CA LYS A 4 -54.28 -57.16 14.43
C LYS A 4 -54.15 -55.88 13.58
N GLU A 5 -55.33 -55.38 13.18
CA GLU A 5 -55.84 -54.00 13.32
C GLU A 5 -55.39 -53.30 14.63
N ASP A 6 -55.28 -51.98 14.81
CA ASP A 6 -55.88 -50.75 14.22
C ASP A 6 -55.09 -49.52 14.81
N LEU A 7 -55.14 -48.23 14.40
CA LEU A 7 -56.25 -47.30 14.10
C LEU A 7 -55.67 -46.03 13.37
N VAL A 8 -56.22 -45.55 12.22
CA VAL A 8 -57.23 -44.46 12.01
C VAL A 8 -56.61 -43.02 11.97
N GLU A 9 -56.37 -42.37 10.80
CA GLU A 9 -57.23 -41.56 9.88
C GLU A 9 -57.26 -40.01 10.21
N PRO A 10 -57.77 -39.07 9.37
CA PRO A 10 -57.69 -38.88 7.90
C PRO A 10 -57.57 -37.39 7.38
N ILE A 11 -57.20 -37.24 6.09
CA ILE A 11 -57.67 -36.33 5.00
C ILE A 11 -57.84 -34.79 5.22
N MET A 12 -57.16 -34.00 4.36
CA MET A 12 -57.64 -32.93 3.42
C MET A 12 -56.37 -32.39 2.70
N GLY A 13 -56.23 -32.12 1.41
CA GLY A 13 -57.10 -31.87 0.27
C GLY A 13 -56.43 -30.77 -0.58
N ASN A 14 -56.34 -30.97 -1.91
CA ASN A 14 -55.81 -30.08 -2.98
C ASN A 14 -54.27 -30.00 -3.09
N GLY A 15 -53.60 -30.27 -4.21
CA GLY A 15 -54.03 -30.29 -5.60
C GLY A 15 -53.35 -29.14 -6.35
N GLN A 16 -52.18 -29.39 -6.97
CA GLN A 16 -51.80 -28.85 -8.29
C GLN A 16 -50.46 -29.43 -8.77
N GLN A 17 -50.49 -29.80 -10.04
CA GLN A 17 -49.43 -30.43 -10.83
C GLN A 17 -48.24 -29.51 -11.05
N THR A 18 -47.05 -30.10 -11.20
CA THR A 18 -46.15 -29.80 -12.34
C THR A 18 -45.04 -30.85 -12.44
N THR A 19 -45.27 -31.77 -13.37
CA THR A 19 -44.32 -32.50 -14.22
C THR A 19 -42.82 -32.37 -13.93
N SER A 20 -42.26 -33.52 -13.57
CA SER A 20 -40.89 -33.97 -13.84
C SER A 20 -40.52 -33.86 -15.32
N ASP A 21 -39.29 -33.45 -15.61
CA ASP A 21 -38.44 -34.17 -16.58
C ASP A 21 -36.96 -33.91 -16.32
N THR A 22 -36.31 -35.00 -15.93
CA THR A 22 -34.88 -35.25 -15.80
C THR A 22 -34.21 -35.23 -17.17
N ASN A 23 -33.09 -34.52 -17.30
CA ASN A 23 -32.04 -34.97 -18.21
C ASN A 23 -30.67 -34.49 -17.71
N ASP A 24 -29.97 -35.42 -17.05
CA ASP A 24 -28.55 -35.32 -16.74
C ASP A 24 -27.74 -35.35 -18.03
N GLN A 25 -27.08 -34.24 -18.36
CA GLN A 25 -25.85 -34.26 -19.14
C GLN A 25 -24.75 -33.66 -18.28
N GLN A 26 -23.87 -34.53 -17.79
CA GLN A 26 -22.56 -34.18 -17.25
C GLN A 26 -21.80 -33.37 -18.30
N GLN A 27 -21.76 -32.04 -18.14
CA GLN A 27 -20.79 -31.20 -18.81
C GLN A 27 -19.46 -31.32 -18.05
N THR A 28 -18.49 -31.94 -18.69
CA THR A 28 -17.07 -31.84 -18.35
C THR A 28 -16.64 -30.36 -18.30
N PRO A 29 -15.76 -29.95 -17.36
CA PRO A 29 -15.30 -28.58 -17.30
C PRO A 29 -14.48 -28.24 -18.58
N PRO A 30 -14.62 -27.03 -19.14
CA PRO A 30 -13.94 -26.66 -20.39
C PRO A 30 -12.42 -26.58 -20.18
N ASP A 31 -11.68 -27.01 -21.21
CA ASP A 31 -10.22 -27.03 -21.31
C ASP A 31 -9.55 -25.76 -20.74
N TYR A 32 -8.77 -25.92 -19.67
CA TYR A 32 -8.04 -24.86 -18.97
C TYR A 32 -6.73 -24.42 -19.67
N GLN A 33 -6.54 -24.76 -20.94
CA GLN A 33 -5.30 -24.54 -21.69
C GLN A 33 -5.50 -23.79 -23.01
N THR A 34 -6.37 -22.78 -23.04
CA THR A 34 -6.32 -21.82 -24.17
C THR A 34 -5.16 -20.85 -23.95
N SER A 35 -3.94 -21.28 -24.25
CA SER A 35 -2.83 -20.36 -24.46
C SER A 35 -3.25 -19.37 -25.54
N ILE A 36 -3.11 -18.06 -25.27
CA ILE A 36 -3.26 -17.04 -26.32
C ILE A 36 -2.24 -17.44 -27.39
N LYS A 37 -2.72 -17.82 -28.57
CA LYS A 37 -1.85 -17.78 -29.76
C LYS A 37 -1.52 -16.31 -29.93
N ILE A 38 -0.37 -15.92 -29.39
CA ILE A 38 0.36 -14.77 -29.89
C ILE A 38 0.78 -15.25 -31.27
N GLU A 39 -0.12 -15.10 -32.24
CA GLU A 39 0.35 -15.00 -33.61
C GLU A 39 1.38 -13.88 -33.55
N ASN A 40 2.59 -14.17 -34.02
CA ASN A 40 3.53 -13.14 -34.38
C ASN A 40 2.86 -12.37 -35.53
N GLU A 41 1.92 -11.49 -35.19
CA GLU A 41 1.70 -10.24 -35.90
C GLU A 41 2.91 -9.38 -35.50
N ASP A 42 4.14 -9.74 -35.89
CA ASP A 42 4.75 -9.22 -37.11
C ASP A 42 3.75 -8.38 -37.92
N ASP A 43 3.89 -7.07 -37.76
CA ASP A 43 3.49 -6.08 -38.76
C ASP A 43 1.96 -5.97 -39.02
N ASP A 44 1.22 -5.47 -38.04
CA ASP A 44 0.11 -4.54 -38.35
C ASP A 44 0.47 -3.13 -37.86
N THR A 45 1.72 -2.75 -38.09
CA THR A 45 2.07 -1.40 -38.56
C THR A 45 1.41 -1.20 -39.92
N GLN A 46 0.09 -1.04 -39.94
CA GLN A 46 -0.37 0.07 -40.77
C GLN A 46 0.39 1.27 -40.25
N ASP A 47 1.28 1.81 -41.07
CA ASP A 47 2.04 3.04 -40.82
C ASP A 47 1.05 4.15 -40.45
N GLU A 48 0.68 4.22 -39.17
CA GLU A 48 0.02 5.38 -38.60
C GLU A 48 1.03 6.50 -38.74
N LYS A 49 0.90 7.27 -39.81
CA LYS A 49 1.78 8.41 -40.07
C LYS A 49 1.65 9.38 -38.90
N ALA A 50 2.78 9.75 -38.31
CA ALA A 50 2.84 10.72 -37.22
C ALA A 50 2.35 12.11 -37.66
N TYR A 51 2.37 12.38 -38.97
CA TYR A 51 1.96 13.64 -39.58
C TYR A 51 0.78 13.46 -40.52
N ASP A 52 -0.08 14.49 -40.57
CA ASP A 52 -1.12 14.63 -41.58
C ASP A 52 -0.57 15.23 -42.89
N GLU A 53 -1.45 15.46 -43.86
CA GLU A 53 -1.09 16.03 -45.17
C GLU A 53 -0.55 17.47 -45.08
N ASN A 54 -0.79 18.16 -43.97
CA ASN A 54 -0.34 19.52 -43.71
C ASN A 54 0.97 19.58 -42.91
N GLY A 55 1.52 18.44 -42.50
CA GLY A 55 2.71 18.37 -41.64
C GLY A 55 2.43 18.61 -40.15
N GLU A 56 1.16 18.57 -39.73
CA GLU A 56 0.75 18.67 -38.34
C GLU A 56 0.63 17.27 -37.69
N PRO A 57 0.81 17.13 -36.36
CA PRO A 57 0.64 15.86 -35.66
C PRO A 57 -0.74 15.23 -35.90
N LYS A 58 -0.78 14.01 -36.45
CA LYS A 58 -2.02 13.29 -36.74
C LYS A 58 -2.56 12.61 -35.48
N PHE A 59 -3.82 12.88 -35.13
CA PHE A 59 -4.50 12.24 -34.00
C PHE A 59 -5.99 11.94 -34.29
N PRO A 60 -6.54 10.80 -33.83
CA PRO A 60 -7.93 10.41 -34.06
C PRO A 60 -8.91 11.17 -33.15
N ASN A 61 -9.20 12.42 -33.48
CA ASN A 61 -10.04 13.32 -32.65
C ASN A 61 -11.48 12.82 -32.47
N ASP A 62 -12.09 12.27 -33.52
CA ASP A 62 -13.47 11.77 -33.44
C ASP A 62 -13.57 10.55 -32.52
N ASP A 63 -12.57 9.65 -32.56
CA ASP A 63 -12.49 8.51 -31.66
C ASP A 63 -12.21 8.96 -30.21
N LEU A 64 -11.38 9.98 -30.01
CA LEU A 64 -11.14 10.55 -28.67
C LEU A 64 -12.44 11.10 -28.05
N LEU A 65 -13.23 11.85 -28.81
CA LEU A 65 -14.51 12.40 -28.34
C LEU A 65 -15.50 11.28 -27.99
N LYS A 66 -15.61 10.26 -28.84
CA LYS A 66 -16.47 9.09 -28.57
C LYS A 66 -16.01 8.32 -27.33
N LEU A 67 -14.70 8.14 -27.16
CA LEU A 67 -14.14 7.51 -25.98
C LEU A 67 -14.51 8.30 -24.72
N GLU A 68 -14.28 9.62 -24.72
CA GLU A 68 -14.61 10.53 -23.63
C GLU A 68 -16.09 10.44 -23.25
N GLU A 69 -16.99 10.40 -24.24
CA GLU A 69 -18.41 10.23 -24.01
C GLU A 69 -18.73 8.88 -23.35
N GLN A 70 -18.17 7.78 -23.86
CA GLN A 70 -18.45 6.43 -23.37
C GLN A 70 -17.93 6.19 -21.95
N VAL A 71 -16.73 6.68 -21.63
CA VAL A 71 -16.12 6.46 -20.31
C VAL A 71 -16.72 7.36 -19.23
N ASN A 72 -17.32 8.51 -19.57
CA ASN A 72 -17.90 9.43 -18.58
C ASN A 72 -19.39 9.19 -18.30
N ARG A 73 -20.05 8.28 -19.03
CA ARG A 73 -21.44 7.89 -18.74
C ARG A 73 -21.58 7.22 -17.36
N VAL A 74 -22.76 7.38 -16.74
CA VAL A 74 -23.12 6.71 -15.46
C VAL A 74 -23.00 5.19 -15.60
N ARG A 75 -23.53 4.63 -16.70
CA ARG A 75 -23.21 3.28 -17.17
C ARG A 75 -22.11 3.40 -18.21
N TRP A 76 -20.88 3.42 -17.73
CA TRP A 76 -19.71 3.60 -18.56
C TRP A 76 -19.45 2.37 -19.43
N ILE A 77 -18.81 2.59 -20.58
CA ILE A 77 -18.28 1.54 -21.44
C ILE A 77 -16.86 1.96 -21.79
N VAL A 78 -15.91 1.04 -21.68
CA VAL A 78 -14.55 1.25 -22.22
C VAL A 78 -14.44 0.43 -23.51
N PRO A 79 -14.32 1.07 -24.69
CA PRO A 79 -14.29 0.37 -25.97
C PRO A 79 -12.92 -0.27 -26.21
N VAL A 80 -12.74 -1.46 -25.64
CA VAL A 80 -11.44 -2.16 -25.61
C VAL A 80 -11.16 -3.07 -26.82
N LEU A 81 -12.17 -3.32 -27.66
CA LEU A 81 -12.07 -4.25 -28.80
C LEU A 81 -11.03 -3.78 -29.83
N SER A 82 -10.63 -4.66 -30.75
CA SER A 82 -9.52 -4.45 -31.70
C SER A 82 -9.64 -3.22 -32.61
N ASP A 83 -10.85 -2.72 -32.84
CA ASP A 83 -11.12 -1.49 -33.60
C ASP A 83 -11.81 -0.40 -32.74
N GLY A 84 -11.74 -0.56 -31.41
CA GLY A 84 -12.32 0.37 -30.44
C GLY A 84 -11.53 1.68 -30.33
N GLU A 85 -12.20 2.72 -29.84
CA GLU A 85 -11.65 4.07 -29.76
C GLU A 85 -10.42 4.16 -28.86
N LEU A 86 -10.36 3.32 -27.80
CA LEU A 86 -9.22 3.30 -26.87
C LEU A 86 -7.92 2.89 -27.59
N ILE A 87 -7.95 1.80 -28.37
CA ILE A 87 -6.74 1.28 -29.02
C ILE A 87 -6.29 2.20 -30.16
N LYS A 88 -7.23 2.83 -30.89
CA LYS A 88 -6.93 3.85 -31.91
C LYS A 88 -6.19 5.06 -31.31
N CYS A 89 -6.74 5.64 -30.25
CA CYS A 89 -6.09 6.76 -29.55
C CYS A 89 -4.73 6.36 -28.97
N LEU A 90 -4.63 5.16 -28.41
CA LEU A 90 -3.38 4.65 -27.83
C LEU A 90 -2.29 4.39 -28.88
N ARG A 91 -2.64 3.81 -30.04
CA ARG A 91 -1.69 3.59 -31.15
C ARG A 91 -1.17 4.92 -31.69
N ALA A 92 -2.06 5.89 -31.92
CA ALA A 92 -1.66 7.23 -32.36
C ALA A 92 -0.75 7.92 -31.34
N THR A 93 -1.07 7.81 -30.04
CA THR A 93 -0.24 8.35 -28.95
C THR A 93 1.16 7.72 -28.94
N VAL A 94 1.25 6.40 -29.12
CA VAL A 94 2.55 5.71 -29.22
C VAL A 94 3.34 6.19 -30.43
N CYS A 95 2.69 6.36 -31.59
CA CYS A 95 3.34 6.88 -32.78
C CYS A 95 3.94 8.27 -32.55
N LEU A 96 3.13 9.21 -32.04
CA LEU A 96 3.58 10.58 -31.74
C LEU A 96 4.69 10.61 -30.67
N ALA A 97 4.64 9.72 -29.68
CA ALA A 97 5.65 9.61 -28.63
C ALA A 97 6.99 9.08 -29.16
N ARG A 98 6.98 8.12 -30.11
CA ARG A 98 8.21 7.63 -30.76
C ARG A 98 8.93 8.74 -31.52
N GLU A 99 8.18 9.57 -32.22
CA GLU A 99 8.69 10.73 -32.96
C GLU A 99 8.97 11.95 -32.06
N LYS A 100 8.67 11.87 -30.75
CA LYS A 100 8.83 12.94 -29.76
C LYS A 100 8.08 14.23 -30.11
N ILE A 101 6.90 14.09 -30.73
CA ILE A 101 6.02 15.22 -31.10
C ILE A 101 4.67 15.17 -30.39
N ASP A 102 4.46 14.22 -29.48
CA ASP A 102 3.23 14.08 -28.69
C ASP A 102 2.88 15.36 -27.92
N THR A 103 3.89 16.11 -27.45
CA THR A 103 3.71 17.38 -26.72
C THR A 103 3.24 18.53 -27.61
N LYS A 104 3.36 18.41 -28.93
CA LYS A 104 2.85 19.37 -29.91
C LYS A 104 1.40 19.11 -30.28
N CYS A 105 0.84 17.97 -29.88
CA CYS A 105 -0.52 17.56 -30.18
C CYS A 105 -1.39 17.66 -28.92
N GLU A 106 -2.19 18.72 -28.78
CA GLU A 106 -3.03 18.88 -27.59
C GLU A 106 -4.07 17.75 -27.41
N PRO A 107 -4.75 17.23 -28.45
CA PRO A 107 -5.61 16.05 -28.30
C PRO A 107 -4.88 14.83 -27.71
N CYS A 108 -3.62 14.61 -28.10
CA CYS A 108 -2.77 13.56 -27.55
C CYS A 108 -2.47 13.80 -26.06
N GLN A 109 -2.09 15.03 -25.68
CA GLN A 109 -1.83 15.38 -24.28
C GLN A 109 -3.09 15.26 -23.41
N ARG A 110 -4.26 15.67 -23.94
CA ARG A 110 -5.55 15.48 -23.28
C ARG A 110 -5.88 14.01 -23.06
N PHE A 111 -5.65 13.17 -24.07
CA PHE A 111 -5.82 11.73 -23.94
C PHE A 111 -4.92 11.14 -22.84
N ILE A 112 -3.63 11.54 -22.78
CA ILE A 112 -2.67 11.09 -21.76
C ILE A 112 -3.08 11.52 -20.35
N ARG A 113 -3.53 12.77 -20.20
CA ARG A 113 -3.87 13.34 -18.89
C ARG A 113 -5.16 12.78 -18.30
N ASP A 114 -6.17 12.57 -19.16
CA ASP A 114 -7.55 12.35 -18.71
C ASP A 114 -8.09 10.99 -19.18
N SER A 115 -8.31 10.82 -20.49
CA SER A 115 -9.09 9.71 -21.06
C SER A 115 -8.45 8.34 -20.84
N ILE A 116 -7.13 8.23 -20.97
CA ILE A 116 -6.41 6.97 -20.75
C ILE A 116 -6.41 6.57 -19.28
N VAL A 117 -6.31 7.55 -18.36
CA VAL A 117 -6.33 7.33 -16.91
C VAL A 117 -7.68 6.77 -16.48
N ILE A 118 -8.77 7.40 -16.91
CA ILE A 118 -10.13 6.92 -16.59
C ILE A 118 -10.35 5.52 -17.17
N SER A 119 -9.95 5.30 -18.42
CA SER A 119 -10.12 4.02 -19.12
C SER A 119 -9.41 2.88 -18.38
N PHE A 120 -8.10 3.02 -18.11
CA PHE A 120 -7.34 1.96 -17.46
C PHE A 120 -7.68 1.78 -15.97
N THR A 121 -8.05 2.86 -15.27
CA THR A 121 -8.53 2.74 -13.88
C THR A 121 -9.79 1.87 -13.84
N LYS A 122 -10.75 2.09 -14.74
CA LYS A 122 -11.96 1.27 -14.82
C LYS A 122 -11.66 -0.17 -15.22
N ILE A 123 -10.79 -0.38 -16.20
CA ILE A 123 -10.40 -1.70 -16.68
C ILE A 123 -9.70 -2.55 -15.59
N PHE A 124 -8.84 -1.95 -14.77
CA PHE A 124 -8.02 -2.69 -13.81
C PHE A 124 -8.57 -2.70 -12.39
N CYS A 125 -9.39 -1.71 -12.00
CA CYS A 125 -9.75 -1.51 -10.59
C CYS A 125 -11.26 -1.61 -10.30
N ASP A 126 -12.14 -1.49 -11.29
CA ASP A 126 -13.59 -1.54 -11.05
C ASP A 126 -14.08 -2.97 -10.76
N ASP A 127 -15.12 -3.10 -9.93
CA ASP A 127 -15.70 -4.40 -9.59
C ASP A 127 -16.44 -5.04 -10.79
N ALA A 128 -16.93 -4.22 -11.73
CA ALA A 128 -17.57 -4.68 -12.96
C ALA A 128 -16.67 -5.61 -13.80
N VAL A 129 -15.35 -5.49 -13.64
CA VAL A 129 -14.35 -6.28 -14.37
C VAL A 129 -14.61 -7.78 -14.25
N GLN A 130 -15.08 -8.27 -13.10
CA GLN A 130 -15.30 -9.70 -12.87
C GLN A 130 -16.41 -10.31 -13.75
N SER A 131 -17.29 -9.48 -14.31
CA SER A 131 -18.44 -9.92 -15.10
C SER A 131 -18.16 -10.04 -16.60
N TRP A 132 -16.94 -9.70 -17.05
CA TRP A 132 -16.63 -9.61 -18.47
C TRP A 132 -16.35 -10.97 -19.11
N LYS A 133 -16.62 -11.03 -20.40
CA LYS A 133 -16.37 -12.20 -21.25
C LYS A 133 -14.89 -12.30 -21.61
N TYR A 134 -14.47 -13.50 -22.00
CA TYR A 134 -13.05 -13.80 -22.26
C TYR A 134 -12.43 -12.96 -23.38
N ASP A 135 -13.16 -12.73 -24.47
CA ASP A 135 -12.78 -11.88 -25.59
C ASP A 135 -12.46 -10.44 -25.15
N ILE A 136 -13.24 -9.90 -24.21
CA ILE A 136 -12.99 -8.57 -23.61
C ILE A 136 -11.68 -8.57 -22.83
N TYR A 137 -11.41 -9.61 -22.04
CA TYR A 137 -10.15 -9.72 -21.30
C TYR A 137 -8.92 -9.81 -22.22
N VAL A 138 -9.02 -10.54 -23.32
CA VAL A 138 -7.96 -10.63 -24.34
C VAL A 138 -7.74 -9.29 -25.03
N ALA A 139 -8.80 -8.55 -25.34
CA ALA A 139 -8.70 -7.22 -25.93
C ALA A 139 -8.02 -6.22 -24.96
N ILE A 140 -8.37 -6.27 -23.67
CA ILE A 140 -7.68 -5.52 -22.61
C ILE A 140 -6.20 -5.89 -22.53
N TYR A 141 -5.87 -7.18 -22.59
CA TYR A 141 -4.49 -7.66 -22.58
C TYR A 141 -3.68 -7.02 -23.71
N LYS A 142 -4.20 -7.03 -24.95
CA LYS A 142 -3.58 -6.40 -26.11
C LYS A 142 -3.38 -4.88 -25.90
N ASN A 143 -4.39 -4.19 -25.38
CA ASN A 143 -4.30 -2.76 -25.09
C ASN A 143 -3.27 -2.45 -24.01
N ALA A 144 -3.17 -3.27 -22.96
CA ALA A 144 -2.17 -3.15 -21.91
C ALA A 144 -0.74 -3.38 -22.44
N MET A 145 -0.55 -4.34 -23.36
CA MET A 145 0.76 -4.52 -24.04
C MET A 145 1.18 -3.28 -24.83
N LYS A 146 0.24 -2.62 -25.52
CA LYS A 146 0.52 -1.37 -26.24
C LYS A 146 0.75 -0.19 -25.29
N PHE A 147 0.05 -0.17 -24.16
CA PHE A 147 0.23 0.82 -23.11
C PHE A 147 1.63 0.74 -22.48
N ILE A 148 2.13 -0.46 -22.22
CA ILE A 148 3.50 -0.67 -21.69
C ILE A 148 4.54 -0.08 -22.64
N GLU A 149 4.33 -0.18 -23.95
CA GLU A 149 5.18 0.47 -24.95
C GLU A 149 5.19 2.00 -24.80
N LEU A 150 4.01 2.61 -24.64
CA LEU A 150 3.91 4.05 -24.37
C LEU A 150 4.66 4.45 -23.09
N CYS A 151 4.51 3.67 -22.01
CA CYS A 151 5.22 3.92 -20.76
C CYS A 151 6.73 3.90 -20.91
N VAL A 152 7.27 2.93 -21.66
CA VAL A 152 8.73 2.82 -21.86
C VAL A 152 9.27 3.99 -22.70
N LEU A 153 8.50 4.47 -23.69
CA LEU A 153 8.87 5.67 -24.45
C LEU A 153 8.89 6.93 -23.59
N LYS A 154 7.94 7.07 -22.67
CA LYS A 154 7.72 8.27 -21.85
C LYS A 154 8.33 8.22 -20.45
N ILE A 155 9.10 7.18 -20.10
CA ILE A 155 9.69 7.01 -18.76
C ILE A 155 10.65 8.16 -18.40
N ASP A 156 11.21 8.81 -19.41
CA ASP A 156 12.15 9.92 -19.27
C ASP A 156 11.44 11.29 -19.06
N ASP A 157 10.10 11.34 -19.14
CA ASP A 157 9.34 12.60 -19.19
C ASP A 157 8.58 12.95 -17.89
N ASP A 158 8.76 12.18 -16.80
CA ASP A 158 8.02 12.36 -15.53
C ASP A 158 6.49 12.41 -15.69
N CYS A 159 5.98 11.63 -16.65
CA CYS A 159 4.55 11.59 -16.95
C CYS A 159 3.77 10.78 -15.88
N PHE A 160 3.43 11.43 -14.76
CA PHE A 160 2.72 10.81 -13.64
C PHE A 160 1.44 10.04 -14.02
N PRO A 161 0.56 10.54 -14.92
CA PRO A 161 -0.61 9.78 -15.36
C PRO A 161 -0.28 8.38 -15.88
N LEU A 162 0.79 8.26 -16.68
CA LEU A 162 1.22 6.98 -17.25
C LEU A 162 1.86 6.08 -16.18
N LEU A 163 2.65 6.64 -15.26
CA LEU A 163 3.27 5.89 -14.16
C LEU A 163 2.25 5.36 -13.15
N ASP A 164 1.17 6.10 -12.90
CA ASP A 164 0.07 5.65 -12.05
C ASP A 164 -0.70 4.49 -12.70
N ILE A 165 -0.99 4.56 -13.99
CA ILE A 165 -1.61 3.44 -14.71
C ILE A 165 -0.68 2.23 -14.76
N LEU A 166 0.63 2.42 -14.99
CA LEU A 166 1.60 1.33 -14.92
C LEU A 166 1.55 0.63 -13.56
N SER A 167 1.36 1.39 -12.48
CA SER A 167 1.17 0.82 -11.14
C SER A 167 -0.10 -0.03 -11.04
N PHE A 168 -1.20 0.35 -11.71
CA PHE A 168 -2.43 -0.47 -11.75
C PHE A 168 -2.23 -1.76 -12.54
N ILE A 169 -1.58 -1.67 -13.70
CA ILE A 169 -1.29 -2.82 -14.57
C ILE A 169 -0.36 -3.81 -13.86
N MET A 170 0.65 -3.33 -13.16
CA MET A 170 1.60 -4.18 -12.44
C MET A 170 1.08 -4.66 -11.08
N ASN A 171 -0.04 -4.15 -10.56
CA ASN A 171 -0.53 -4.54 -9.24
C ASN A 171 -1.17 -5.93 -9.26
N PRO A 172 -0.59 -6.98 -8.63
CA PRO A 172 -1.18 -8.32 -8.61
C PRO A 172 -2.56 -8.40 -7.93
N LEU A 173 -2.94 -7.38 -7.16
CA LEU A 173 -4.24 -7.28 -6.50
C LEU A 173 -5.30 -6.57 -7.35
N ALA A 174 -4.97 -6.09 -8.55
CA ALA A 174 -5.95 -5.46 -9.45
C ALA A 174 -7.08 -6.44 -9.80
N ARG A 175 -8.31 -5.92 -9.97
CA ARG A 175 -9.51 -6.72 -10.28
C ARG A 175 -9.34 -7.54 -11.55
N TYR A 176 -8.67 -6.97 -12.56
CA TYR A 176 -8.34 -7.67 -13.80
C TYR A 176 -7.52 -8.94 -13.57
N HIS A 177 -6.49 -8.87 -12.71
CA HIS A 177 -5.64 -10.02 -12.38
C HIS A 177 -6.36 -11.02 -11.48
N GLN A 178 -7.28 -10.57 -10.62
CA GLN A 178 -8.14 -11.47 -9.84
C GLN A 178 -9.07 -12.28 -10.75
N ALA A 179 -9.67 -11.65 -11.76
CA ALA A 179 -10.55 -12.31 -12.73
C ALA A 179 -9.78 -13.26 -13.68
N ASN A 180 -8.48 -13.03 -13.87
CA ASN A 180 -7.62 -13.79 -14.78
C ASN A 180 -6.50 -14.57 -14.04
N ASN A 181 -6.74 -14.91 -12.78
CA ASN A 181 -5.72 -15.42 -11.86
C ASN A 181 -5.15 -16.79 -12.29
N ASN A 182 -5.94 -17.61 -12.98
CA ASN A 182 -5.59 -18.95 -13.48
C ASN A 182 -5.00 -18.94 -14.89
N ARG A 183 -4.81 -17.76 -15.52
CA ARG A 183 -4.25 -17.68 -16.87
C ARG A 183 -2.75 -18.01 -16.84
N SER A 184 -2.32 -18.85 -17.77
CA SER A 184 -0.91 -19.17 -17.99
C SER A 184 -0.18 -18.00 -18.66
N CYS A 185 1.12 -17.91 -18.39
CA CYS A 185 2.03 -16.99 -19.08
C CYS A 185 2.11 -17.40 -20.55
N SER A 186 1.88 -16.44 -21.46
CA SER A 186 1.97 -16.65 -22.91
C SER A 186 3.29 -16.17 -23.48
N TYR A 187 4.09 -15.45 -22.68
CA TYR A 187 5.40 -14.94 -23.04
C TYR A 187 6.35 -16.05 -23.48
N ARG A 188 7.01 -15.83 -24.61
CA ARG A 188 8.15 -16.61 -25.07
C ARG A 188 9.31 -15.65 -25.25
N PRO A 189 10.46 -15.88 -24.60
CA PRO A 189 11.62 -15.01 -24.77
C PRO A 189 12.05 -15.06 -26.23
N GLN A 190 12.26 -13.87 -26.84
CA GLN A 190 12.64 -13.77 -28.25
C GLN A 190 14.04 -14.34 -28.54
N ASN A 191 14.86 -14.51 -27.50
CA ASN A 191 16.20 -15.11 -27.53
C ASN A 191 16.35 -16.11 -26.37
N GLU A 192 17.39 -16.95 -26.34
CA GLU A 192 17.74 -17.81 -25.18
C GLU A 192 18.10 -17.03 -23.89
N THR A 193 17.80 -15.74 -23.83
CA THR A 193 17.96 -14.88 -22.67
C THR A 193 16.96 -15.23 -21.59
N GLU A 194 17.41 -15.27 -20.35
CA GLU A 194 16.57 -15.49 -19.18
C GLU A 194 15.45 -14.43 -19.12
N PRO A 195 14.18 -14.82 -18.88
CA PRO A 195 13.07 -13.87 -18.80
C PRO A 195 13.23 -12.90 -17.62
N PHE A 196 12.65 -11.71 -17.76
CA PHE A 196 12.66 -10.69 -16.71
C PHE A 196 11.75 -11.04 -15.53
N ALA A 197 10.69 -11.80 -15.80
CA ALA A 197 9.73 -12.29 -14.83
C ALA A 197 9.35 -13.73 -15.11
N THR A 198 9.10 -14.48 -14.04
CA THR A 198 8.74 -15.90 -14.09
C THR A 198 7.54 -16.17 -13.20
N ILE A 199 6.78 -17.21 -13.52
CA ILE A 199 5.76 -17.74 -12.62
C ILE A 199 6.48 -18.27 -11.37
N ILE A 200 5.89 -18.06 -10.20
CA ILE A 200 6.36 -18.66 -8.95
C ILE A 200 5.86 -20.11 -8.93
N GLU A 201 6.75 -21.06 -9.18
CA GLU A 201 6.43 -22.49 -9.16
C GLU A 201 5.77 -22.86 -7.82
N HIS A 202 4.70 -23.64 -7.88
CA HIS A 202 3.89 -24.09 -6.73
C HIS A 202 3.05 -23.03 -6.00
N ARG A 203 2.95 -21.78 -6.48
CA ARG A 203 1.95 -20.83 -5.98
C ARG A 203 0.79 -20.65 -6.94
N PHE A 204 -0.43 -20.93 -6.46
CA PHE A 204 -1.67 -20.51 -7.09
C PHE A 204 -2.23 -19.27 -6.36
N PRO A 205 -2.73 -18.26 -7.09
CA PRO A 205 -2.85 -18.16 -8.55
C PRO A 205 -1.55 -17.75 -9.26
N GLN A 206 -1.36 -18.23 -10.50
CA GLN A 206 -0.14 -18.03 -11.29
C GLN A 206 -0.03 -16.63 -11.91
N ARG A 207 -1.16 -15.98 -12.23
CA ARG A 207 -1.22 -14.62 -12.81
C ARG A 207 -0.32 -14.44 -14.05
N GLY A 208 -0.42 -15.34 -15.03
CA GLY A 208 0.48 -15.38 -16.19
C GLY A 208 0.53 -14.10 -17.03
N TRP A 209 -0.60 -13.41 -17.23
CA TRP A 209 -0.60 -12.14 -17.98
C TRP A 209 0.13 -11.00 -17.29
N LEU A 210 0.20 -11.00 -15.95
CA LEU A 210 1.06 -10.06 -15.23
C LEU A 210 2.53 -10.31 -15.55
N VAL A 211 2.93 -11.58 -15.62
CA VAL A 211 4.29 -11.98 -16.02
C VAL A 211 4.58 -11.52 -17.46
N ASP A 212 3.62 -11.69 -18.37
CA ASP A 212 3.74 -11.21 -19.75
C ASP A 212 3.95 -9.69 -19.82
N PHE A 213 3.22 -8.91 -19.03
CA PHE A 213 3.38 -7.45 -18.94
C PHE A 213 4.77 -7.04 -18.44
N ILE A 214 5.28 -7.71 -17.41
CA ILE A 214 6.61 -7.42 -16.87
C ILE A 214 7.70 -7.74 -17.90
N ASN A 215 7.60 -8.89 -18.57
CA ASN A 215 8.54 -9.27 -19.60
C ASN A 215 8.49 -8.31 -20.80
N ARG A 216 7.30 -7.89 -21.24
CA ARG A 216 7.14 -6.87 -22.28
C ARG A 216 7.83 -5.55 -21.94
N PHE A 217 7.75 -5.10 -20.68
CA PHE A 217 8.45 -3.90 -20.23
C PHE A 217 9.97 -4.06 -20.35
N GLY A 218 10.50 -5.23 -19.97
CA GLY A 218 11.92 -5.55 -20.08
C GLY A 218 12.42 -5.63 -21.53
N ASP A 219 11.69 -6.31 -22.40
CA ASP A 219 12.04 -6.48 -23.83
C ASP A 219 12.14 -5.15 -24.58
N LEU A 220 11.36 -4.16 -24.16
CA LEU A 220 11.40 -2.81 -24.71
C LEU A 220 12.55 -1.96 -24.14
N GLY A 221 13.44 -2.52 -23.32
CA GLY A 221 14.52 -1.80 -22.65
C GLY A 221 14.05 -0.93 -21.48
N GLY A 222 12.85 -1.18 -20.96
CA GLY A 222 12.26 -0.38 -19.89
C GLY A 222 13.07 -0.43 -18.59
N PHE A 223 13.67 -1.57 -18.25
CA PHE A 223 14.49 -1.70 -17.03
C PHE A 223 15.82 -0.95 -17.13
N ASP A 224 16.46 -0.93 -18.30
CA ASP A 224 17.69 -0.15 -18.52
C ASP A 224 17.41 1.35 -18.40
N LYS A 225 16.31 1.83 -18.99
CA LYS A 225 15.84 3.21 -18.83
C LYS A 225 15.51 3.54 -17.37
N LEU A 226 14.76 2.66 -16.69
CA LEU A 226 14.42 2.82 -15.26
C LEU A 226 15.68 2.93 -14.40
N LEU A 227 16.66 2.06 -14.59
CA LEU A 227 17.93 2.11 -13.85
C LEU A 227 18.68 3.42 -14.13
N THR A 228 18.71 3.86 -15.39
CA THR A 228 19.33 5.13 -15.79
C THR A 228 18.67 6.34 -15.11
N ARG A 229 17.35 6.30 -14.93
CA ARG A 229 16.61 7.33 -14.19
C ARG A 229 17.08 7.50 -12.75
N PHE A 230 17.52 6.42 -12.09
CA PHE A 230 18.04 6.46 -10.72
C PHE A 230 19.53 6.74 -10.62
N THR A 231 20.32 6.32 -11.60
CA THR A 231 21.80 6.33 -11.49
C THR A 231 22.47 7.48 -12.24
N SER A 232 21.78 8.13 -13.18
CA SER A 232 22.35 9.26 -13.91
C SER A 232 22.40 10.53 -13.04
N THR A 233 23.56 11.20 -13.04
CA THR A 233 23.80 12.46 -12.33
C THR A 233 23.10 13.67 -12.96
N GLU A 234 22.63 13.56 -14.19
CA GLU A 234 21.95 14.64 -14.92
C GLU A 234 20.44 14.70 -14.61
N ASN A 235 19.88 13.63 -14.05
CA ASN A 235 18.45 13.50 -13.79
C ASN A 235 18.08 14.07 -12.42
N LYS A 236 17.29 15.16 -12.41
CA LYS A 236 16.73 15.72 -11.17
C LYS A 236 15.59 14.83 -10.67
N LEU A 237 15.91 13.91 -9.77
CA LEU A 237 14.89 13.13 -9.07
C LEU A 237 14.23 13.95 -7.97
N THR A 238 12.90 13.97 -7.99
CA THR A 238 12.09 14.39 -6.84
C THR A 238 11.55 13.15 -6.12
N ILE A 239 11.14 13.29 -4.85
CA ILE A 239 10.56 12.17 -4.10
C ILE A 239 9.31 11.61 -4.82
N SER A 240 8.47 12.50 -5.38
CA SER A 240 7.29 12.09 -6.16
C SER A 240 7.66 11.22 -7.38
N VAL A 241 8.74 11.56 -8.08
CA VAL A 241 9.23 10.76 -9.21
C VAL A 241 9.76 9.40 -8.72
N VAL A 242 10.52 9.36 -7.62
CA VAL A 242 10.99 8.11 -7.00
C VAL A 242 9.82 7.19 -6.66
N ILE A 243 8.76 7.73 -6.04
CA ILE A 243 7.54 6.99 -5.71
C ILE A 243 6.90 6.41 -6.97
N ALA A 244 6.67 7.25 -7.99
CA ALA A 244 5.97 6.85 -9.20
C ALA A 244 6.75 5.79 -10.00
N LEU A 245 8.07 5.91 -10.06
CA LEU A 245 8.94 4.93 -10.75
C LEU A 245 9.07 3.61 -9.99
N LEU A 246 9.09 3.62 -8.65
CA LEU A 246 9.32 2.41 -7.85
C LEU A 246 8.04 1.62 -7.56
N LYS A 247 6.90 2.30 -7.45
CA LYS A 247 5.61 1.72 -7.04
C LYS A 247 5.19 0.49 -7.85
N PRO A 248 5.23 0.46 -9.20
CA PRO A 248 4.83 -0.72 -9.97
C PRO A 248 5.59 -1.98 -9.55
N TRP A 249 6.91 -1.84 -9.34
CA TRP A 249 7.82 -2.94 -9.05
C TRP A 249 7.75 -3.41 -7.61
N GLY A 250 7.55 -2.48 -6.67
CA GLY A 250 7.29 -2.82 -5.27
C GLY A 250 5.99 -3.61 -5.07
N LEU A 251 5.03 -3.46 -5.99
CA LEU A 251 3.75 -4.20 -5.99
C LEU A 251 3.89 -5.59 -6.62
N CYS A 252 4.66 -5.73 -7.72
CA CYS A 252 4.83 -7.01 -8.43
C CYS A 252 6.12 -7.78 -8.12
N TYR A 253 6.88 -7.36 -7.10
CA TYR A 253 8.23 -7.86 -6.81
C TYR A 253 8.38 -9.39 -6.78
N GLU A 254 7.33 -10.12 -6.35
CA GLU A 254 7.36 -11.58 -6.25
C GLU A 254 7.51 -12.28 -7.61
N TYR A 255 7.12 -11.61 -8.70
CA TYR A 255 7.15 -12.12 -10.07
C TYR A 255 8.44 -11.81 -10.81
N LEU A 256 9.26 -10.87 -10.31
CA LEU A 256 10.54 -10.55 -10.94
C LEU A 256 11.52 -11.71 -10.76
N SER A 257 12.27 -12.00 -11.83
CA SER A 257 13.35 -12.99 -11.81
C SER A 257 14.52 -12.49 -10.96
N GLN A 258 15.33 -13.42 -10.45
CA GLN A 258 16.48 -13.05 -9.60
C GLN A 258 17.53 -12.25 -10.38
N SER A 259 17.74 -12.56 -11.65
CA SER A 259 18.63 -11.79 -12.51
C SER A 259 18.14 -10.36 -12.72
N THR A 260 16.84 -10.15 -12.91
CA THR A 260 16.24 -8.81 -13.01
C THR A 260 16.43 -7.99 -11.75
N ILE A 261 16.15 -8.58 -10.58
CA ILE A 261 16.32 -7.89 -9.29
C ILE A 261 17.79 -7.54 -9.07
N LYS A 262 18.70 -8.49 -9.30
CA LYS A 262 20.13 -8.27 -9.15
C LYS A 262 20.69 -7.22 -10.11
N LYS A 263 20.28 -7.24 -11.38
CA LYS A 263 20.81 -6.33 -12.41
C LYS A 263 20.27 -4.91 -12.25
N TYR A 264 18.95 -4.76 -12.07
CA TYR A 264 18.30 -3.45 -12.18
C TYR A 264 17.88 -2.85 -10.84
N PHE A 265 17.49 -3.67 -9.86
CA PHE A 265 16.95 -3.16 -8.60
C PHE A 265 17.99 -3.10 -7.49
N ALA A 266 19.02 -3.95 -7.48
CA ALA A 266 20.09 -3.84 -6.49
C ALA A 266 20.76 -2.44 -6.47
N PRO A 267 21.13 -1.84 -7.62
CA PRO A 267 21.66 -0.47 -7.61
C PRO A 267 20.66 0.58 -7.10
N ILE A 268 19.36 0.39 -7.38
CA ILE A 268 18.30 1.28 -6.91
C ILE A 268 18.13 1.16 -5.38
N ILE A 269 18.20 -0.06 -4.85
CA ILE A 269 18.16 -0.35 -3.40
C ILE A 269 19.35 0.29 -2.69
N GLU A 270 20.51 0.40 -3.33
CA GLU A 270 21.67 1.11 -2.76
C GLU A 270 21.52 2.64 -2.87
N PHE A 271 21.03 3.14 -4.00
CA PHE A 271 20.92 4.57 -4.28
C PHE A 271 19.83 5.27 -3.47
N VAL A 272 18.60 4.74 -3.46
CA VAL A 272 17.43 5.45 -2.89
C VAL A 272 17.60 5.73 -1.39
N PRO A 273 18.11 4.82 -0.54
CA PRO A 273 18.42 5.14 0.86
C PRO A 273 19.39 6.31 1.03
N GLN A 274 20.40 6.43 0.17
CA GLN A 274 21.36 7.54 0.23
C GLN A 274 20.69 8.85 -0.14
N TYR A 275 19.88 8.85 -1.21
CA TYR A 275 19.07 9.99 -1.63
C TYR A 275 18.11 10.44 -0.51
N LEU A 276 17.35 9.52 0.11
CA LEU A 276 16.41 9.85 1.19
C LEU A 276 17.12 10.42 2.44
N ASN A 277 18.34 9.96 2.73
CA ASN A 277 19.14 10.51 3.83
C ASN A 277 19.61 11.96 3.58
N GLN A 278 19.74 12.37 2.33
CA GLN A 278 20.22 13.71 1.95
C GLN A 278 19.10 14.77 1.87
N LEU A 279 17.83 14.35 1.94
CA LEU A 279 16.69 15.27 1.92
C LEU A 279 16.76 16.29 3.07
N ALA A 280 16.39 17.54 2.80
CA ALA A 280 16.30 18.61 3.79
C ALA A 280 14.92 18.65 4.47
N GLU A 281 14.78 19.33 5.61
CA GLU A 281 13.48 19.45 6.32
C GLU A 281 12.34 20.02 5.46
N ASN A 282 12.65 20.89 4.50
CA ASN A 282 11.65 21.51 3.64
C ASN A 282 11.04 20.52 2.64
N ASP A 283 11.77 19.46 2.27
CA ASP A 283 11.29 18.44 1.35
C ASP A 283 10.14 17.64 1.98
N PHE A 284 10.20 17.39 3.29
CA PHE A 284 9.13 16.72 4.05
C PHE A 284 7.84 17.56 4.15
N LYS A 285 7.93 18.90 4.05
CA LYS A 285 6.76 19.80 4.18
C LYS A 285 5.90 19.86 2.93
N VAL A 286 6.50 19.68 1.75
CA VAL A 286 5.79 19.71 0.46
C VAL A 286 4.86 18.51 0.34
N GLU A 287 5.27 17.36 0.88
CA GLU A 287 4.50 16.11 0.80
C GLU A 287 3.35 16.04 1.82
N ALA A 288 3.52 16.67 2.99
CA ALA A 288 2.54 16.67 4.08
C ALA A 288 1.27 17.51 3.81
N LYS A 289 1.20 18.26 2.71
CA LYS A 289 0.06 19.13 2.34
C LYS A 289 -1.10 18.40 1.65
N THR A 290 -0.90 17.15 1.24
CA THR A 290 -1.96 16.32 0.64
C THR A 290 -2.16 15.11 1.54
N GLU A 291 -3.28 15.05 2.26
CA GLU A 291 -3.57 14.01 3.28
C GLU A 291 -3.46 12.57 2.76
N SER A 292 -3.58 12.34 1.44
CA SER A 292 -3.44 11.03 0.80
C SER A 292 -2.01 10.59 0.44
N LYS A 293 -1.00 11.49 0.56
CA LYS A 293 0.38 11.23 0.10
C LYS A 293 1.40 11.03 1.22
N SER A 294 1.06 11.13 2.49
CA SER A 294 2.07 10.97 3.54
C SER A 294 2.52 9.53 3.80
N ASP A 295 1.77 8.53 3.33
CA ASP A 295 2.18 7.12 3.35
C ASP A 295 3.30 6.81 2.34
N THR A 296 3.74 7.80 1.56
CA THR A 296 4.60 7.56 0.39
C THR A 296 6.05 7.23 0.73
N LEU A 297 6.70 7.91 1.68
CA LEU A 297 8.08 7.57 2.09
C LEU A 297 8.14 6.17 2.73
N ALA A 298 7.17 5.86 3.58
CA ALA A 298 7.05 4.53 4.17
C ALA A 298 6.77 3.46 3.09
N ALA A 299 5.94 3.79 2.10
CA ALA A 299 5.70 2.91 0.96
C ALA A 299 6.97 2.68 0.12
N VAL A 300 7.78 3.71 -0.14
CA VAL A 300 9.07 3.57 -0.83
C VAL A 300 9.97 2.59 -0.08
N ILE A 301 10.17 2.78 1.22
CA ILE A 301 11.01 1.88 2.03
C ILE A 301 10.45 0.45 2.04
N LYS A 302 9.12 0.31 2.13
CA LYS A 302 8.44 -0.98 2.05
C LYS A 302 8.68 -1.67 0.70
N TRP A 303 8.56 -0.95 -0.42
CA TRP A 303 8.81 -1.48 -1.76
C TRP A 303 10.27 -1.85 -1.97
N LEU A 304 11.21 -1.04 -1.50
CA LEU A 304 12.63 -1.39 -1.50
C LEU A 304 12.89 -2.66 -0.69
N ARG A 305 12.24 -2.80 0.48
CA ARG A 305 12.37 -4.01 1.31
C ARG A 305 11.80 -5.24 0.61
N HIS A 306 10.66 -5.11 -0.07
CA HIS A 306 10.10 -6.19 -0.88
C HIS A 306 11.06 -6.63 -1.99
N LEU A 307 11.69 -5.68 -2.69
CA LEU A 307 12.67 -6.00 -3.73
C LEU A 307 13.96 -6.59 -3.12
N ALA A 308 14.44 -6.02 -2.02
CA ALA A 308 15.65 -6.46 -1.33
C ALA A 308 15.51 -7.88 -0.75
N SER A 309 14.33 -8.28 -0.26
CA SER A 309 14.09 -9.62 0.30
C SER A 309 14.23 -10.75 -0.71
N ARG A 310 14.32 -10.42 -2.00
CA ARG A 310 14.57 -11.39 -3.07
C ARG A 310 16.06 -11.55 -3.38
N LEU A 311 16.93 -10.66 -2.93
CA LEU A 311 18.38 -10.80 -3.12
C LEU A 311 18.95 -11.94 -2.26
N SER A 312 20.03 -12.59 -2.72
CA SER A 312 20.74 -13.62 -1.96
C SER A 312 21.32 -13.08 -0.64
N ASP A 313 21.85 -11.85 -0.67
CA ASP A 313 22.47 -11.17 0.48
C ASP A 313 21.51 -10.13 1.08
N CYS A 314 20.24 -10.50 1.24
CA CYS A 314 19.18 -9.57 1.61
C CYS A 314 19.30 -9.03 3.04
N ASP A 315 19.97 -9.74 3.96
CA ASP A 315 19.99 -9.40 5.39
C ASP A 315 20.53 -8.00 5.66
N LYS A 316 21.67 -7.65 5.04
CA LYS A 316 22.26 -6.32 5.22
C LYS A 316 21.34 -5.24 4.67
N ALA A 317 20.88 -5.38 3.43
CA ALA A 317 19.99 -4.41 2.80
C ALA A 317 18.67 -4.25 3.58
N CYS A 318 18.11 -5.35 4.09
CA CYS A 318 16.89 -5.32 4.89
C CYS A 318 17.10 -4.62 6.25
N ARG A 319 18.23 -4.85 6.93
CA ARG A 319 18.57 -4.14 8.17
C ARG A 319 18.78 -2.65 7.91
N ASP A 320 19.52 -2.28 6.88
CA ASP A 320 19.78 -0.88 6.51
C ASP A 320 18.46 -0.15 6.18
N LEU A 321 17.52 -0.82 5.52
CA LEU A 321 16.18 -0.29 5.24
C LEU A 321 15.30 -0.18 6.50
N ASP A 322 15.40 -1.10 7.45
CA ASP A 322 14.69 -1.00 8.74
C ASP A 322 15.22 0.19 9.55
N GLU A 323 16.54 0.39 9.59
CA GLU A 323 17.17 1.56 10.22
C GLU A 323 16.76 2.87 9.54
N LEU A 324 16.78 2.90 8.21
CA LEU A 324 16.31 4.06 7.44
C LEU A 324 14.85 4.38 7.77
N ARG A 325 13.99 3.37 7.92
CA ARG A 325 12.58 3.57 8.28
C ARG A 325 12.45 4.27 9.63
N LEU A 326 13.14 3.78 10.65
CA LEU A 326 13.14 4.38 11.99
C LEU A 326 13.69 5.81 11.95
N LYS A 327 14.76 6.04 11.19
CA LYS A 327 15.33 7.37 10.98
C LYS A 327 14.33 8.33 10.34
N MET A 328 13.60 7.90 9.31
CA MET A 328 12.57 8.74 8.68
C MET A 328 11.41 9.06 9.63
N ILE A 329 10.96 8.09 10.43
CA ILE A 329 9.95 8.31 11.48
C ILE A 329 10.43 9.36 12.47
N LEU A 330 11.66 9.25 12.98
CA LEU A 330 12.24 10.22 13.90
C LEU A 330 12.26 11.62 13.31
N ARG A 331 12.74 11.76 12.06
CA ARG A 331 12.77 13.06 11.37
C ARG A 331 11.37 13.68 11.26
N LEU A 332 10.36 12.88 10.93
CA LEU A 332 8.97 13.36 10.86
C LEU A 332 8.42 13.78 12.23
N LEU A 333 8.72 13.04 13.30
CA LEU A 333 8.36 13.41 14.68
C LEU A 333 8.99 14.72 15.14
N GLN A 334 10.21 15.02 14.66
CA GLN A 334 10.94 16.24 14.99
C GLN A 334 10.49 17.47 14.19
N THR A 335 9.67 17.31 13.15
CA THR A 335 9.14 18.45 12.40
C THR A 335 8.13 19.27 13.20
N ASN A 336 8.03 20.58 12.94
CA ASN A 336 7.00 21.44 13.55
C ASN A 336 5.59 21.25 12.94
N SER A 337 5.36 20.21 12.15
CA SER A 337 4.10 19.97 11.44
C SER A 337 3.26 18.93 12.17
N PHE A 338 2.04 19.30 12.59
CA PHE A 338 1.09 18.34 13.17
C PHE A 338 0.86 17.15 12.24
N SER A 339 0.66 17.40 10.94
CA SER A 339 0.52 16.35 9.92
C SER A 339 1.73 15.43 9.90
N GLY A 340 2.96 15.98 9.86
CA GLY A 340 4.20 15.20 9.89
C GLY A 340 4.31 14.29 11.11
N LYS A 341 4.03 14.82 12.30
CA LYS A 341 4.05 14.02 13.54
C LYS A 341 2.98 12.93 13.56
N MET A 342 1.76 13.26 13.12
CA MET A 342 0.65 12.30 13.07
C MET A 342 0.98 11.13 12.12
N ASN A 343 1.60 11.43 10.98
CA ASN A 343 2.00 10.41 10.01
C ASN A 343 3.13 9.52 10.55
N ALA A 344 4.10 10.09 11.26
CA ALA A 344 5.13 9.32 11.94
C ALA A 344 4.54 8.37 12.99
N LEU A 345 3.57 8.83 13.79
CA LEU A 345 2.88 7.98 14.76
C LEU A 345 2.05 6.87 14.09
N ASN A 346 1.38 7.16 12.97
CA ASN A 346 0.69 6.14 12.18
C ASN A 346 1.66 5.08 11.66
N GLU A 347 2.87 5.46 11.25
CA GLU A 347 3.91 4.50 10.84
C GLU A 347 4.40 3.64 12.00
N VAL A 348 4.61 4.23 13.18
CA VAL A 348 4.91 3.46 14.41
C VAL A 348 3.79 2.45 14.71
N HIS A 349 2.53 2.83 14.53
CA HIS A 349 1.38 1.94 14.74
C HIS A 349 1.38 0.76 13.77
N LYS A 350 1.78 0.98 12.52
CA LYS A 350 1.92 -0.09 11.51
C LYS A 350 3.10 -1.02 11.82
N LEU A 351 4.14 -0.55 12.52
CA LEU A 351 5.29 -1.36 12.94
C LEU A 351 4.96 -2.31 14.09
N ILE A 352 4.24 -1.85 15.12
CA ILE A 352 3.97 -2.63 16.35
C ILE A 352 3.45 -4.06 16.08
N PRO A 353 2.44 -4.30 15.22
CA PRO A 353 1.95 -5.65 14.94
C PRO A 353 3.05 -6.59 14.39
N SER A 354 3.95 -6.07 13.57
CA SER A 354 5.05 -6.85 12.96
C SER A 354 6.12 -7.28 13.97
N LEU A 355 6.18 -6.64 15.14
CA LEU A 355 7.11 -6.97 16.22
C LEU A 355 6.58 -8.09 17.13
N SER A 356 5.28 -8.42 17.02
CA SER A 356 4.64 -9.41 17.89
C SER A 356 5.17 -10.84 17.67
N PRO A 357 5.38 -11.64 18.73
CA PRO A 357 5.90 -13.02 18.62
C PRO A 357 5.01 -13.94 17.77
N ILE A 358 3.69 -13.72 17.79
CA ILE A 358 2.68 -14.53 17.08
C ILE A 358 2.80 -14.39 15.55
N HIS A 359 3.22 -13.23 15.04
CA HIS A 359 3.48 -13.03 13.61
C HIS A 359 4.83 -13.60 13.16
N ARG A 360 5.78 -13.82 14.09
CA ARG A 360 7.05 -14.48 13.77
C ARG A 360 6.88 -15.99 13.56
N SER A 361 5.88 -16.64 14.14
CA SER A 361 5.67 -18.09 14.04
C SER A 361 4.85 -18.56 12.83
N THR A 362 4.07 -17.67 12.20
CA THR A 362 3.21 -18.00 11.03
C THR A 362 3.92 -17.83 9.69
N LEU A 363 5.03 -17.10 9.67
CA LEU A 363 5.96 -17.07 8.54
C LEU A 363 7.05 -18.09 8.86
N ASN A 364 7.01 -19.27 8.21
CA ASN A 364 8.10 -20.26 8.23
C ASN A 364 9.41 -19.65 7.69
N ARG A 365 10.05 -18.75 8.45
CA ARG A 365 11.43 -18.33 8.27
C ARG A 365 12.25 -19.17 9.22
N SER A 366 12.75 -20.29 8.70
CA SER A 366 13.70 -21.18 9.38
C SER A 366 15.11 -20.59 9.40
N ASP A 367 15.23 -19.31 9.73
CA ASP A 367 16.51 -18.62 9.94
C ASP A 367 16.29 -17.62 11.07
N ASP A 368 17.27 -17.53 11.97
CA ASP A 368 17.45 -16.48 12.97
C ASP A 368 17.58 -15.11 12.30
N ASN A 369 16.48 -14.63 11.74
CA ASN A 369 16.49 -13.55 10.79
C ASN A 369 16.42 -12.21 11.52
N GLU A 370 17.56 -11.54 11.54
CA GLU A 370 17.99 -10.37 12.32
C GLU A 370 17.28 -9.05 11.97
N GLY A 371 15.97 -9.11 11.66
CA GLY A 371 15.15 -7.93 11.38
C GLY A 371 14.91 -7.05 12.62
N LEU A 372 14.08 -6.02 12.46
CA LEU A 372 13.64 -5.18 13.59
C LEU A 372 12.91 -6.04 14.63
N THR A 373 13.46 -6.11 15.85
CA THR A 373 12.88 -6.85 16.99
C THR A 373 12.25 -5.89 18.00
N PRO A 374 11.37 -6.36 18.92
CA PRO A 374 10.88 -5.55 20.01
C PRO A 374 11.99 -4.85 20.80
N GLU A 375 13.07 -5.58 21.09
CA GLU A 375 14.20 -5.08 21.89
C GLU A 375 14.96 -3.98 21.15
N LYS A 376 15.22 -4.15 19.85
CA LYS A 376 15.84 -3.11 19.00
C LYS A 376 14.92 -1.88 18.88
N PHE A 377 13.61 -2.10 18.80
CA PHE A 377 12.64 -1.00 18.69
C PHE A 377 12.49 -0.22 20.00
N ILE A 378 12.45 -0.89 21.16
CA ILE A 378 12.50 -0.26 22.48
C ILE A 378 13.79 0.53 22.65
N LYS A 379 14.95 -0.08 22.33
CA LYS A 379 16.23 0.62 22.39
C LYS A 379 16.23 1.86 21.50
N TRP A 380 15.64 1.81 20.32
CA TRP A 380 15.49 2.99 19.46
C TRP A 380 14.60 4.08 20.10
N ILE A 381 13.51 3.71 20.78
CA ILE A 381 12.64 4.65 21.53
C ILE A 381 13.45 5.36 22.61
N GLU A 382 14.28 4.61 23.35
CA GLU A 382 15.11 5.11 24.45
C GLU A 382 16.26 5.99 23.92
N ASP A 383 17.08 5.48 23.00
CA ASP A 383 18.27 6.15 22.45
C ASP A 383 17.94 7.50 21.80
N HIS A 384 16.73 7.67 21.27
CA HIS A 384 16.29 8.89 20.58
C HIS A 384 15.29 9.72 21.38
N GLU A 385 15.05 9.37 22.65
CA GLU A 385 14.13 10.08 23.55
C GLU A 385 12.76 10.33 22.91
N ILE A 386 12.22 9.31 22.21
CA ILE A 386 10.99 9.45 21.41
C ILE A 386 9.83 9.93 22.29
N LEU A 387 9.77 9.47 23.56
CA LEU A 387 8.76 9.88 24.51
C LEU A 387 8.83 11.39 24.82
N ASP A 388 10.03 11.95 24.99
CA ASP A 388 10.22 13.39 25.21
C ASP A 388 9.84 14.22 23.99
N ILE A 389 10.04 13.68 22.78
CA ILE A 389 9.64 14.35 21.53
C ILE A 389 8.11 14.41 21.43
N VAL A 390 7.41 13.30 21.67
CA VAL A 390 5.95 13.21 21.51
C VAL A 390 5.17 13.90 22.63
N LEU A 391 5.74 14.02 23.82
CA LEU A 391 5.10 14.72 24.95
C LEU A 391 5.26 16.25 24.88
N ARG A 392 6.14 16.77 24.01
CA ARG A 392 6.51 18.19 23.99
C ARG A 392 5.38 19.11 23.50
N ASP A 393 4.61 18.65 22.51
CA ASP A 393 3.55 19.41 21.85
C ASP A 393 2.42 18.51 21.36
N CYS A 394 1.41 19.09 20.70
CA CYS A 394 0.26 18.39 20.13
C CYS A 394 -0.67 17.65 21.12
N LEU A 395 -0.35 17.56 22.41
CA LEU A 395 -1.17 16.91 23.44
C LEU A 395 -2.57 17.52 23.65
N HIS A 396 -2.80 18.74 23.16
CA HIS A 396 -4.13 19.37 23.17
C HIS A 396 -5.09 18.72 22.15
N GLN A 397 -4.56 17.97 21.17
CA GLN A 397 -5.33 17.25 20.16
C GLN A 397 -5.58 15.81 20.61
N PRO A 398 -6.84 15.41 20.89
CA PRO A 398 -7.14 14.06 21.40
C PRO A 398 -6.67 12.94 20.47
N GLN A 399 -6.82 13.11 19.15
CA GLN A 399 -6.40 12.12 18.16
C GLN A 399 -4.89 11.82 18.22
N TYR A 400 -4.07 12.82 18.55
CA TYR A 400 -2.63 12.64 18.72
C TYR A 400 -2.33 11.79 19.98
N VAL A 401 -3.05 12.09 21.06
CA VAL A 401 -2.92 11.38 22.35
C VAL A 401 -3.38 9.93 22.23
N GLU A 402 -4.42 9.64 21.46
CA GLU A 402 -4.82 8.26 21.12
C GLU A 402 -3.72 7.49 20.38
N LYS A 403 -2.93 8.18 19.54
CA LYS A 403 -1.79 7.55 18.89
C LYS A 403 -0.64 7.30 19.86
N LEU A 404 -0.37 8.23 20.78
CA LEU A 404 0.60 8.03 21.84
C LEU A 404 0.25 6.83 22.73
N GLU A 405 -1.04 6.64 23.05
CA GLU A 405 -1.55 5.52 23.86
C GLU A 405 -1.01 4.16 23.38
N ARG A 406 -1.02 3.90 22.07
CA ARG A 406 -0.57 2.61 21.54
C ARG A 406 0.93 2.37 21.71
N ILE A 407 1.74 3.43 21.66
CA ILE A 407 3.19 3.35 21.91
C ILE A 407 3.42 3.01 23.38
N LEU A 408 2.71 3.68 24.28
CA LEU A 408 2.80 3.42 25.72
C LEU A 408 2.34 2.01 26.06
N ARG A 409 1.23 1.52 25.51
CA ARG A 409 0.79 0.12 25.67
C ARG A 409 1.87 -0.87 25.22
N PHE A 410 2.57 -0.58 24.14
CA PHE A 410 3.68 -1.40 23.68
C PHE A 410 4.84 -1.38 24.69
N MET A 411 5.26 -0.21 25.17
CA MET A 411 6.32 -0.10 26.18
C MET A 411 5.97 -0.78 27.50
N ILE A 412 4.72 -0.69 27.96
CA ILE A 412 4.23 -1.38 29.16
C ILE A 412 4.31 -2.89 28.96
N LYS A 413 3.82 -3.40 27.83
CA LYS A 413 3.82 -4.83 27.50
C LYS A 413 5.24 -5.41 27.45
N GLU A 414 6.19 -4.68 26.86
CA GLU A 414 7.59 -5.09 26.76
C GLU A 414 8.41 -4.73 28.03
N GLN A 415 7.75 -4.29 29.12
CA GLN A 415 8.39 -3.94 30.42
C GLN A 415 9.47 -2.85 30.31
N ALA A 416 9.32 -1.93 29.35
CA ALA A 416 10.27 -0.87 29.03
C ALA A 416 9.86 0.51 29.57
N LEU A 417 8.63 0.67 30.06
CA LEU A 417 8.15 1.95 30.58
C LEU A 417 8.71 2.22 31.99
N SER A 418 9.73 3.08 32.10
CA SER A 418 10.41 3.36 33.35
C SER A 418 9.64 4.32 34.27
N ARG A 419 10.06 4.40 35.55
CA ARG A 419 9.53 5.39 36.50
C ARG A 419 9.73 6.84 36.03
N ASN A 420 10.88 7.11 35.40
CA ASN A 420 11.18 8.44 34.86
C ASN A 420 10.26 8.79 33.69
N ASP A 421 9.92 7.81 32.84
CA ASP A 421 8.99 7.99 31.73
C ASP A 421 7.58 8.33 32.21
N LEU A 422 7.10 7.66 33.26
CA LEU A 422 5.83 8.01 33.91
C LEU A 422 5.83 9.41 34.51
N ALA A 423 6.95 9.81 35.14
CA ALA A 423 7.10 11.18 35.64
C ALA A 423 7.07 12.20 34.49
N LYS A 424 7.69 11.91 33.33
CA LYS A 424 7.61 12.75 32.13
C LYS A 424 6.18 12.88 31.61
N ILE A 425 5.44 11.77 31.51
CA ILE A 425 4.03 11.77 31.08
C ILE A 425 3.18 12.62 32.03
N TRP A 426 3.34 12.44 33.34
CA TRP A 426 2.62 13.23 34.34
C TRP A 426 2.96 14.72 34.24
N ASN A 427 4.26 15.06 34.19
CA ASN A 427 4.71 16.44 34.12
C ASN A 427 4.29 17.15 32.81
N ALA A 428 3.97 16.40 31.75
CA ALA A 428 3.42 16.97 30.52
C ALA A 428 2.05 17.63 30.71
N SER A 429 1.27 17.28 31.75
CA SER A 429 0.01 17.94 32.09
C SER A 429 0.17 19.16 33.02
N CYS A 430 1.21 19.16 33.85
CA CYS A 430 1.39 20.11 34.93
C CYS A 430 1.55 21.55 34.43
N GLY A 431 0.67 22.45 34.87
CA GLY A 431 0.70 23.87 34.52
C GLY A 431 0.40 24.18 33.05
N LYS A 432 -0.13 23.20 32.28
CA LYS A 432 -0.55 23.38 30.89
C LYS A 432 -2.03 23.71 30.76
N HIS A 433 -2.48 23.93 29.53
CA HIS A 433 -3.88 24.21 29.21
C HIS A 433 -4.80 23.06 29.66
N GLU A 434 -6.02 23.38 30.10
CA GLU A 434 -7.01 22.43 30.62
C GLU A 434 -7.30 21.25 29.68
N ALA A 435 -7.25 21.48 28.37
CA ALA A 435 -7.38 20.41 27.37
C ALA A 435 -6.23 19.40 27.41
N ILE A 436 -4.98 19.87 27.59
CA ILE A 436 -3.80 18.99 27.70
C ILE A 436 -3.89 18.19 29.00
N GLU A 437 -4.22 18.87 30.11
CA GLU A 437 -4.41 18.24 31.42
C GLU A 437 -5.42 17.08 31.33
N LYS A 438 -6.61 17.37 30.76
CA LYS A 438 -7.64 16.37 30.56
C LYS A 438 -7.16 15.20 29.70
N ASN A 439 -6.56 15.47 28.54
CA ASN A 439 -6.16 14.42 27.61
C ASN A 439 -5.07 13.50 28.22
N VAL A 440 -4.11 14.06 28.96
CA VAL A 440 -3.07 13.27 29.64
C VAL A 440 -3.65 12.45 30.79
N HIS A 441 -4.58 13.02 31.57
CA HIS A 441 -5.26 12.28 32.64
C HIS A 441 -6.12 11.13 32.07
N ASP A 442 -6.86 11.39 30.98
CA ASP A 442 -7.64 10.37 30.28
C ASP A 442 -6.74 9.26 29.72
N LEU A 443 -5.56 9.62 29.18
CA LEU A 443 -4.55 8.66 28.73
C LEU A 443 -4.05 7.77 29.86
N LEU A 444 -3.62 8.35 30.99
CA LEU A 444 -3.15 7.59 32.15
C LEU A 444 -4.24 6.66 32.70
N ALA A 445 -5.47 7.15 32.81
CA ALA A 445 -6.59 6.33 33.25
C ALA A 445 -6.87 5.16 32.29
N LYS A 446 -6.81 5.37 30.96
CA LYS A 446 -6.98 4.27 29.99
C LYS A 446 -5.88 3.20 30.05
N LEU A 447 -4.70 3.55 30.56
CA LEU A 447 -3.55 2.65 30.72
C LEU A 447 -3.51 2.02 32.11
N ALA A 448 -4.36 2.45 33.05
CA ALA A 448 -4.34 2.08 34.45
C ALA A 448 -4.27 0.56 34.66
N TRP A 449 -5.16 -0.17 33.98
CA TRP A 449 -5.23 -1.63 34.04
C TRP A 449 -3.94 -2.33 33.60
N ASP A 450 -3.16 -1.73 32.70
CA ASP A 450 -1.95 -2.34 32.17
C ASP A 450 -0.71 -2.06 33.04
N PHE A 451 -0.77 -1.09 33.97
CA PHE A 451 0.37 -0.74 34.81
C PHE A 451 0.68 -1.82 35.85
N SER A 452 1.97 -1.92 36.18
CA SER A 452 2.46 -2.67 37.33
C SER A 452 2.21 -1.90 38.65
N PRO A 453 2.24 -2.59 39.81
CA PRO A 453 2.12 -1.95 41.11
C PRO A 453 3.13 -0.83 41.35
N GLU A 454 4.38 -1.02 40.91
CA GLU A 454 5.45 -0.03 41.05
C GLU A 454 5.19 1.23 40.20
N GLN A 455 4.54 1.06 39.05
CA GLN A 455 4.16 2.16 38.16
C GLN A 455 2.97 2.96 38.73
N LEU A 456 1.98 2.27 39.30
CA LEU A 456 0.86 2.92 40.01
C LEU A 456 1.35 3.66 41.26
N GLU A 457 2.30 3.10 41.99
CA GLU A 457 2.93 3.78 43.13
C GLU A 457 3.64 5.07 42.71
N GLN A 458 4.39 5.05 41.61
CA GLN A 458 5.02 6.26 41.08
C GLN A 458 3.99 7.34 40.70
N LEU A 459 2.87 6.96 40.10
CA LEU A 459 1.78 7.90 39.78
C LEU A 459 1.15 8.49 41.05
N PHE A 460 1.02 7.69 42.11
CA PHE A 460 0.54 8.16 43.40
C PHE A 460 1.50 9.18 44.02
N ASP A 461 2.81 8.97 43.92
CA ASP A 461 3.81 9.93 44.40
C ASP A 461 3.76 11.25 43.61
N CYS A 462 3.64 11.17 42.28
CA CYS A 462 3.42 12.36 41.43
C CYS A 462 2.15 13.13 41.82
N PHE A 463 1.08 12.42 42.17
CA PHE A 463 -0.14 13.02 42.69
C PHE A 463 0.09 13.75 44.01
N ARG A 464 0.77 13.14 44.98
CA ARG A 464 1.06 13.77 46.27
C ARG A 464 1.86 15.05 46.10
N GLU A 465 2.87 15.04 45.24
CA GLU A 465 3.66 16.24 44.94
C GLU A 465 2.80 17.33 44.30
N SER A 466 1.98 16.97 43.31
CA SER A 466 1.08 17.91 42.61
C SER A 466 0.02 18.48 43.54
N TRP A 467 -0.50 17.67 44.46
CA TRP A 467 -1.54 18.03 45.43
C TRP A 467 -1.14 19.22 46.31
N THR A 468 0.13 19.22 46.76
CA THR A 468 0.67 20.29 47.62
C THR A 468 0.66 21.65 46.93
N LYS A 469 0.80 21.68 45.60
CA LYS A 469 0.91 22.90 44.79
C LYS A 469 -0.39 23.26 44.04
N ALA A 470 -1.38 22.35 44.03
CA ALA A 470 -2.60 22.48 43.24
C ALA A 470 -3.64 23.45 43.85
N SER A 471 -4.28 24.23 42.97
CA SER A 471 -5.48 25.03 43.30
C SER A 471 -6.72 24.15 43.54
N LYS A 472 -7.81 24.73 44.06
CA LYS A 472 -9.06 23.98 44.34
C LYS A 472 -9.61 23.25 43.11
N LYS A 473 -9.68 23.92 41.95
CA LYS A 473 -10.16 23.32 40.68
C LYS A 473 -9.24 22.20 40.19
N GLN A 474 -7.92 22.34 40.38
CA GLN A 474 -6.96 21.29 40.01
C GLN A 474 -7.06 20.08 40.95
N ARG A 475 -7.28 20.30 42.24
CA ARG A 475 -7.48 19.22 43.22
C ARG A 475 -8.68 18.33 42.87
N GLU A 476 -9.80 18.91 42.43
CA GLU A 476 -10.98 18.14 41.99
C GLU A 476 -10.63 17.20 40.83
N LYS A 477 -9.86 17.66 39.83
CA LYS A 477 -9.42 16.84 38.70
C LYS A 477 -8.41 15.77 39.09
N LEU A 478 -7.49 16.10 39.99
CA LEU A 478 -6.50 15.16 40.50
C LEU A 478 -7.16 14.03 41.29
N LEU A 479 -8.19 14.34 42.10
CA LEU A 479 -9.01 13.33 42.77
C LEU A 479 -9.73 12.42 41.77
N GLU A 480 -10.31 13.00 40.72
CA GLU A 480 -10.99 12.22 39.68
C GLU A 480 -10.03 11.25 38.96
N LEU A 481 -8.82 11.71 38.63
CA LEU A 481 -7.80 10.85 38.04
C LEU A 481 -7.39 9.71 38.98
N ILE A 482 -7.08 10.04 40.24
CA ILE A 482 -6.65 9.03 41.22
C ILE A 482 -7.74 8.01 41.51
N ARG A 483 -9.01 8.43 41.55
CA ARG A 483 -10.14 7.53 41.66
C ARG A 483 -10.16 6.52 40.50
N ARG A 484 -10.04 6.99 39.26
CA ARG A 484 -10.01 6.12 38.07
C ARG A 484 -8.80 5.18 38.06
N LEU A 485 -7.63 5.66 38.46
CA LEU A 485 -6.43 4.83 38.59
C LEU A 485 -6.61 3.73 39.66
N ALA A 486 -7.26 4.05 40.78
CA ALA A 486 -7.55 3.10 41.85
C ALA A 486 -8.67 2.10 41.49
N GLU A 487 -9.66 2.50 40.69
CA GLU A 487 -10.73 1.61 40.22
C GLU A 487 -10.19 0.50 39.30
N ASP A 488 -9.18 0.81 38.49
CA ASP A 488 -8.56 -0.10 37.53
C ASP A 488 -7.29 -0.82 38.09
N ASP A 489 -6.98 -0.64 39.38
CA ASP A 489 -5.87 -1.31 40.05
C ASP A 489 -6.19 -2.79 40.34
N LYS A 490 -5.47 -3.69 39.65
CA LYS A 490 -5.63 -5.15 39.79
C LYS A 490 -5.32 -5.68 41.18
N GLU A 491 -4.37 -5.06 41.89
CA GLU A 491 -3.90 -5.55 43.18
C GLU A 491 -4.53 -4.80 44.37
N GLY A 492 -5.23 -3.70 44.10
CA GLY A 492 -5.93 -2.88 45.10
C GLY A 492 -5.02 -2.13 46.07
N LEU A 493 -3.71 -2.10 45.82
CA LEU A 493 -2.72 -1.40 46.64
C LEU A 493 -2.89 0.13 46.57
N MET A 494 -3.15 0.64 45.37
CA MET A 494 -3.46 2.05 45.15
C MET A 494 -4.83 2.38 45.73
N ALA A 495 -5.84 1.52 45.55
CA ALA A 495 -7.16 1.70 46.16
C ALA A 495 -7.07 1.83 47.69
N ASN A 496 -6.29 0.96 48.35
CA ASN A 496 -6.06 1.03 49.79
C ASN A 496 -5.39 2.34 50.22
N LYS A 497 -4.40 2.84 49.47
CA LYS A 497 -3.74 4.12 49.75
C LYS A 497 -4.68 5.31 49.56
N VAL A 498 -5.56 5.26 48.57
CA VAL A 498 -6.53 6.32 48.28
C VAL A 498 -7.61 6.43 49.37
N ILE A 499 -8.01 5.32 49.98
CA ILE A 499 -8.95 5.32 51.11
C ILE A 499 -8.34 5.98 52.36
N ILE A 500 -7.02 6.01 52.47
CA ILE A 500 -6.27 6.57 53.60
C ILE A 500 -5.90 8.06 53.39
N LEU A 501 -6.09 8.60 52.17
CA LEU A 501 -5.97 10.04 51.87
C LEU A 501 -7.10 10.85 52.52
#